data_AF-A0A7C3XMU3-F1
#
_entry.id   AF-A0A7C3XMU3-F1
#
_cell.length_a   1.000
_cell.length_b   1.000
_cell.length_c   1.000
_cell.angle_alpha   90.00
_cell.angle_beta   90.00
_cell.angle_gamma   90.00
#
_symmetry.space_group_name_H-M   'P 1'
#
loop_
_entity.id
_entity.type
_entity.pdbx_description
1 polymer ?
#
loop_
_entity_poly.entity_id
_entity_poly.type
_entity_poly.pdbx_seq_one_letter_code
_entity_poly.pdbx_strand_id
1 'polypeptide(L)' 'AENRYEYTVIGDAVNEAARLADLAKTSERRILCSAAAVDRAGEAERARWAECYSTVLRGRSQATHVLAPTG' A
#
# COMPACT_ATOMS: atom_id res chain seq x y z
N ALA A 1 -33.90 9.15 -18.68
CA ALA A 1 -32.96 8.88 -17.58
C ALA A 1 -31.93 7.91 -18.11
N GLU A 2 -30.67 8.34 -18.18
CA GLU A 2 -29.58 7.54 -18.74
C GLU A 2 -28.97 6.71 -17.60
N ASN A 3 -29.05 5.38 -17.68
CA ASN A 3 -28.47 4.50 -16.66
C ASN A 3 -26.95 4.51 -16.77
N ARG A 4 -26.27 5.22 -15.86
CA ARG A 4 -24.81 5.17 -15.73
C ARG A 4 -24.43 4.01 -14.82
N TYR A 5 -23.79 3.00 -15.37
CA TYR A 5 -23.21 1.90 -14.59
C TYR A 5 -21.74 2.17 -14.32
N GLU A 6 -21.30 1.92 -13.09
CA GLU A 6 -19.88 1.99 -12.69
C GLU A 6 -19.34 0.58 -12.45
N TYR A 7 -18.16 0.31 -13.02
CA TYR A 7 -17.41 -0.92 -12.75
C TYR A 7 -16.37 -0.62 -11.67
N THR A 8 -16.54 -1.25 -10.51
CA THR A 8 -15.69 -1.02 -9.34
C THR A 8 -15.06 -2.33 -8.88
N VAL A 9 -13.78 -2.26 -8.50
CA VAL A 9 -13.09 -3.34 -7.79
C VAL A 9 -13.15 -3.04 -6.29
N ILE A 10 -13.64 -4.01 -5.50
CA ILE A 10 -13.77 -3.92 -4.05
C ILE A 10 -13.01 -5.09 -3.44
N GLY A 11 -12.18 -4.85 -2.42
CA GLY A 11 -11.45 -5.91 -1.74
C GLY A 11 -10.43 -5.41 -0.72
N ASP A 12 -9.86 -6.33 0.05
CA ASP A 12 -8.87 -5.99 1.09
C ASP A 12 -7.65 -5.25 0.53
N ALA A 13 -7.16 -5.64 -0.64
CA ALA A 13 -6.04 -4.98 -1.30
C ALA A 13 -6.34 -3.49 -1.61
N VAL A 14 -7.57 -3.18 -2.06
CA VAL A 14 -8.00 -1.79 -2.33
C VAL A 14 -8.06 -1.00 -1.01
N ASN A 15 -8.59 -1.62 0.05
CA ASN A 15 -8.64 -1.00 1.37
C ASN A 15 -7.25 -0.79 1.99
N GLU A 16 -6.34 -1.75 1.84
CA GLU A 16 -4.94 -1.63 2.28
C GLU A 16 -4.23 -0.49 1.54
N ALA A 17 -4.38 -0.42 0.20
CA ALA A 17 -3.81 0.66 -0.59
C ALA A 17 -4.32 2.04 -0.15
N ALA A 18 -5.62 2.19 0.12
CA ALA A 18 -6.20 3.44 0.62
C ALA A 18 -5.60 3.83 1.99
N ARG A 19 -5.46 2.88 2.90
CA ARG A 19 -4.86 3.10 4.23
C ARG A 19 -3.38 3.46 4.15
N LEU A 20 -2.62 2.81 3.26
CA LEU A 20 -1.22 3.14 3.00
C LEU A 20 -1.09 4.54 2.39
N ALA A 21 -1.98 4.92 1.47
CA ALA A 21 -2.00 6.26 0.90
C ALA A 21 -2.30 7.34 1.95
N ASP A 22 -3.21 7.07 2.88
CA ASP A 22 -3.47 7.96 4.02
C ASP A 22 -2.25 8.07 4.94
N LEU A 23 -1.61 6.94 5.28
CA LEU A 23 -0.40 6.94 6.10
C LEU A 23 0.77 7.63 5.41
N ALA A 24 0.91 7.48 4.09
CA ALA A 24 2.00 8.07 3.32
C ALA A 24 2.02 9.60 3.43
N LYS A 25 0.89 10.25 3.73
CA LYS A 25 0.82 11.70 3.97
C LYS A 25 1.73 12.17 5.11
N THR A 26 2.07 11.31 6.07
CA THR A 26 2.99 11.62 7.17
C THR A 26 4.44 11.24 6.90
N SER A 27 4.72 10.54 5.78
CA SER A 27 6.06 10.16 5.34
C SER A 27 6.71 11.27 4.50
N GLU A 28 8.02 11.46 4.64
CA GLU A 28 8.79 12.48 3.92
C GLU A 28 8.62 12.40 2.40
N ARG A 29 8.72 11.18 1.84
CA ARG A 29 8.61 10.93 0.39
C ARG A 29 7.17 10.77 -0.09
N ARG A 30 6.19 10.70 0.81
CA ARG A 30 4.76 10.46 0.51
C ARG A 30 4.47 9.22 -0.33
N ILE A 31 5.35 8.23 -0.28
CA ILE A 31 5.21 6.94 -0.96
C ILE A 31 5.47 5.85 0.08
N LEU A 32 4.52 4.93 0.23
CA LEU A 32 4.63 3.75 1.08
C LEU A 32 3.99 2.55 0.36
N CYS A 33 4.52 1.36 0.63
CA CYS A 33 4.02 0.09 0.09
C CYS A 33 4.01 -0.99 1.18
N SER A 34 3.16 -2.02 1.04
CA SER A 34 3.22 -3.19 1.91
C SER A 34 4.32 -4.15 1.45
N ALA A 35 5.01 -4.79 2.40
CA ALA A 35 6.00 -5.82 2.09
C ALA A 35 5.40 -6.93 1.23
N ALA A 36 4.15 -7.31 1.51
CA ALA A 36 3.41 -8.31 0.76
C ALA A 36 3.31 -7.97 -0.75
N ALA A 37 3.12 -6.71 -1.11
CA ALA A 37 3.08 -6.29 -2.51
C ALA A 37 4.47 -6.30 -3.14
N VAL A 38 5.48 -5.79 -2.44
CA VAL A 38 6.88 -5.76 -2.90
C VAL A 38 7.42 -7.17 -3.07
N ASP A 39 7.18 -8.09 -2.14
CA ASP A 39 7.67 -9.48 -2.22
C ASP A 39 7.13 -10.27 -3.41
N ARG A 40 5.99 -9.86 -3.97
CA ARG A 40 5.42 -10.44 -5.20
C ARG A 40 5.95 -9.76 -6.47
N ALA A 41 6.68 -8.65 -6.35
CA ALA A 41 7.30 -7.96 -7.47
C ALA A 41 8.58 -8.68 -7.93
N GLY A 42 9.04 -8.33 -9.14
CA GLY A 42 10.32 -8.81 -9.65
C GLY A 42 11.51 -8.32 -8.81
N GLU A 43 12.60 -9.07 -8.81
CA GLU A 43 13.79 -8.81 -8.00
C GLU A 43 14.36 -7.39 -8.19
N ALA A 44 14.41 -6.91 -9.43
CA ALA A 44 14.86 -5.57 -9.77
C ALA A 44 14.01 -4.47 -9.12
N GLU A 45 12.70 -4.69 -8.99
CA GLU A 45 11.81 -3.75 -8.30
C GLU A 45 11.98 -3.89 -6.79
N ARG A 46 12.02 -5.10 -6.24
CA ARG A 46 12.25 -5.34 -4.80
C ARG A 46 13.47 -4.62 -4.26
N ALA A 47 14.57 -4.58 -5.03
CA ALA A 47 15.81 -3.90 -4.65
C ALA A 47 15.67 -2.36 -4.49
N ARG A 48 14.58 -1.76 -4.97
CA ARG A 48 14.30 -0.32 -4.88
C ARG A 48 13.49 0.07 -3.64
N TRP A 49 13.13 -0.90 -2.81
CA TRP A 49 12.32 -0.69 -1.61
C TRP A 49 13.08 -1.14 -0.37
N ALA A 50 12.97 -0.37 0.70
CA ALA A 50 13.52 -0.73 2.00
C ALA A 50 12.42 -0.68 3.07
N GLU A 51 12.43 -1.67 3.96
CA GLU A 51 11.53 -1.68 5.12
C GLU A 51 11.87 -0.52 6.05
N CYS A 52 10.84 0.22 6.46
CA CYS A 52 10.99 1.39 7.33
C CYS A 52 10.53 1.05 8.75
N TYR A 53 9.31 0.52 8.86
CA TYR A 53 8.67 0.17 10.13
C TYR A 53 7.50 -0.79 9.88
N SER A 54 6.99 -1.38 10.96
CA SER A 54 5.77 -2.18 10.94
C SER A 54 4.68 -1.48 11.75
N THR A 55 3.46 -1.41 11.23
CA THR A 55 2.34 -0.77 11.92
C THR A 55 1.01 -1.46 11.62
N VAL A 56 0.08 -1.39 12.56
CA VAL A 56 -1.29 -1.86 12.33
C VAL A 56 -2.07 -0.75 11.64
N LEU A 57 -2.36 -0.95 10.35
CA LEU A 57 -3.20 -0.02 9.60
C LEU A 57 -4.61 0.01 10.20
N ARG A 58 -5.28 1.17 10.14
CA ARG A 58 -6.64 1.36 10.65
C ARG A 58 -7.59 0.26 10.17
N GLY A 59 -8.17 -0.49 11.12
CA GLY A 59 -9.13 -1.56 10.81
C GLY A 59 -8.51 -2.89 10.40
N ARG A 60 -7.19 -3.08 10.54
CA ARG A 60 -6.53 -4.38 10.47
C ARG A 60 -6.28 -4.94 11.87
N SER A 61 -6.19 -6.27 11.97
CA SER A 61 -5.84 -6.99 13.21
C SER A 61 -4.38 -7.43 13.26
N GLN A 62 -3.69 -7.39 12.12
CA GLN A 62 -2.28 -7.76 11.98
C GLN A 62 -1.47 -6.56 11.48
N ALA A 63 -0.20 -6.53 11.88
CA ALA A 63 0.72 -5.50 11.45
C ALA A 63 1.06 -5.65 9.96
N THR A 64 1.17 -4.51 9.28
CA THR A 64 1.68 -4.41 7.92
C THR A 64 3.12 -3.91 8.00
N HIS A 65 4.05 -4.67 7.43
CA HIS A 65 5.41 -4.20 7.20
C HIS A 65 5.39 -3.19 6.06
N VAL A 66 5.86 -1.98 6.35
CA VAL A 66 5.78 -0.83 5.45
C VAL A 66 7.16 -0.55 4.86
N LEU A 67 7.22 -0.45 3.54
CA LEU A 67 8.42 -0.12 2.78
C LEU A 67 8.28 1.26 2.13
N ALA A 68 9.42 1.92 1.95
CA ALA A 68 9.54 3.14 1.17
C ALA A 68 10.61 2.98 0.08
N PRO A 69 10.54 3.77 -1.01
CA PRO A 69 11.58 3.79 -2.03
C PRO A 69 12.94 4.21 -1.47
N THR A 70 14.01 3.58 -1.93
CA THR A 70 15.39 3.87 -1.50
C THR A 70 16.05 5.03 -2.26
N GLY A 71 15.51 5.41 -3.43
CA GLY A 71 15.97 6.52 -4.27
C GLY A 71 15.17 7.78 -4.07
#